data_AF-A0A850EUW4-F1
#
_entry.id   AF-A0A850EUW4-F1
#
_cell.length_a   1.000
_cell.length_b   1.000
_cell.length_c   1.000
_cell.angle_alpha   90.00
_cell.angle_beta   90.00
_cell.angle_gamma   90.00
#
_symmetry.space_group_name_H-M   'P 1'
#
loop_
_entity.id
_entity.type
_entity.pdbx_description
1 polymer ?
#
loop_
_entity_poly.entity_id
_entity_poly.type
_entity_poly.pdbx_seq_one_letter_code
_entity_poly.pdbx_strand_id
1 'polypeptide(L)'
;MKILKSLILLFLTLIFVVGCSNSMNSKDAIKKGYVVYVNSEIFNSEYLDDFVKDFNNKVETEVKLAKYTDEGDPIFHSLVYRDNQIVYTYDSRSDNNGKKEKLNTTCSSLINKDNIYYLSGCANGEIGQRFRARQE
;
A
#
# COMPACT_ATOMS: atom_id res chain seq x y z
N MET A 1 -1.60 52.78 -17.11
CA MET A 1 -1.84 52.09 -15.81
C MET A 1 -2.99 51.07 -15.81
N LYS A 2 -3.92 51.05 -16.78
CA LYS A 2 -4.98 50.01 -16.89
C LYS A 2 -4.45 48.69 -17.50
N ILE A 3 -3.56 48.80 -18.49
CA ILE A 3 -2.95 47.67 -19.20
C ILE A 3 -2.00 46.88 -18.28
N LEU A 4 -1.27 47.59 -17.40
CA LEU A 4 -0.40 46.97 -16.39
C LEU A 4 -1.18 46.21 -15.31
N LYS A 5 -2.36 46.71 -14.89
CA LYS A 5 -3.28 46.00 -13.99
C LYS A 5 -3.90 44.76 -14.66
N SER A 6 -4.17 44.83 -15.96
CA SER A 6 -4.72 43.71 -16.74
C SER A 6 -3.72 42.56 -16.93
N LEU A 7 -2.42 42.87 -17.08
CA LEU A 7 -1.34 41.87 -17.17
C LEU A 7 -1.09 41.17 -15.82
N ILE A 8 -1.21 41.89 -14.70
CA ILE A 8 -1.10 41.32 -13.35
C ILE A 8 -2.29 40.36 -13.05
N LEU A 9 -3.48 40.67 -13.58
CA LEU A 9 -4.67 39.82 -13.41
C LEU A 9 -4.59 38.53 -14.24
N LEU A 10 -3.94 38.57 -15.42
CA LEU A 10 -3.75 37.40 -16.29
C LEU A 10 -2.68 36.43 -15.76
N PHE A 11 -1.74 36.91 -14.94
CA PHE A 11 -0.69 36.08 -14.34
C PHE A 11 -1.17 35.33 -13.07
N LEU A 12 -2.19 35.85 -12.38
CA LEU A 12 -2.75 35.22 -11.18
C LEU A 12 -3.57 33.95 -11.47
N THR A 13 -4.07 33.78 -12.70
CA THR A 13 -4.92 32.63 -13.08
C THR A 13 -4.12 31.39 -13.51
N LEU A 14 -2.80 31.49 -13.68
CA LEU A 14 -1.92 30.40 -14.12
C LEU A 14 -1.38 29.51 -12.98
N ILE A 15 -1.70 29.81 -11.72
CA ILE A 15 -1.17 29.08 -10.55
C ILE A 15 -2.06 27.89 -10.14
N PHE A 16 -3.19 27.65 -10.82
CA PHE A 16 -3.90 26.37 -10.72
C PHE A 16 -3.17 25.28 -11.52
N VAL A 17 -1.91 25.02 -11.18
CA VAL A 17 -1.24 23.78 -11.57
C VAL A 17 -1.97 22.68 -10.80
N VAL A 18 -2.95 22.07 -11.45
CA VAL A 18 -3.67 20.91 -10.94
C VAL A 18 -2.64 19.80 -10.78
N GLY A 19 -2.13 19.63 -9.56
CA GLY A 19 -1.33 18.48 -9.18
C GLY A 19 -2.24 17.26 -9.16
N CYS A 20 -2.49 16.65 -10.31
CA CYS A 20 -3.05 15.31 -10.35
C CYS A 20 -2.02 14.36 -9.74
N SER A 21 -2.13 14.09 -8.44
CA SER A 21 -1.49 12.90 -7.87
C SER A 21 -2.14 11.70 -8.55
N ASN A 22 -1.38 10.96 -9.38
CA ASN A 22 -1.81 9.69 -9.98
C ASN A 22 -1.89 8.57 -8.91
N SER A 23 -2.56 8.87 -7.79
CA SER A 23 -2.78 7.95 -6.70
C SER A 23 -3.92 7.00 -7.07
N MET A 24 -3.73 5.70 -6.84
CA MET A 24 -4.74 4.69 -7.15
C MET A 24 -5.87 4.79 -6.13
N ASN A 25 -7.11 4.92 -6.58
CA ASN A 25 -8.27 4.88 -5.67
C ASN A 25 -8.65 3.44 -5.28
N SER A 26 -9.41 3.30 -4.20
CA SER A 26 -9.80 2.00 -3.63
C SER A 26 -10.57 1.12 -4.62
N LYS A 27 -11.47 1.69 -5.42
CA LYS A 27 -12.24 0.93 -6.43
C LYS A 27 -11.33 0.33 -7.51
N ASP A 28 -10.33 1.07 -7.94
CA ASP A 28 -9.35 0.58 -8.91
C ASP A 28 -8.42 -0.48 -8.30
N ALA A 29 -8.06 -0.34 -7.02
CA ALA A 29 -7.30 -1.36 -6.30
C ALA A 29 -8.09 -2.67 -6.17
N ILE A 30 -9.38 -2.60 -5.82
CA ILE A 30 -10.28 -3.77 -5.75
C ILE A 30 -10.33 -4.47 -7.11
N LYS A 31 -10.56 -3.73 -8.20
CA LYS A 31 -10.60 -4.29 -9.57
C LYS A 31 -9.29 -4.92 -10.01
N LYS A 32 -8.16 -4.43 -9.50
CA LYS A 32 -6.83 -4.98 -9.80
C LYS A 32 -6.44 -6.17 -8.92
N GLY A 33 -7.35 -6.63 -8.06
CA GLY A 33 -7.12 -7.80 -7.21
C GLY A 33 -6.24 -7.54 -5.99
N TYR A 34 -6.21 -6.30 -5.48
CA TYR A 34 -5.57 -6.01 -4.20
C TYR A 34 -6.50 -6.43 -3.07
N VAL A 35 -5.93 -6.89 -1.95
CA VAL A 35 -6.65 -6.88 -0.67
C VAL A 35 -6.74 -5.42 -0.23
N VAL A 36 -7.95 -4.89 -0.10
CA VAL A 36 -8.14 -3.46 0.17
C VAL A 36 -8.66 -3.23 1.57
N TYR A 37 -7.98 -2.39 2.34
CA TYR A 37 -8.45 -1.89 3.63
C TYR A 37 -8.82 -0.42 3.47
N VAL A 38 -10.09 -0.09 3.64
CA VAL A 38 -10.61 1.28 3.49
C VAL A 38 -11.82 1.47 4.40
N ASN A 39 -11.89 2.57 5.15
CA ASN A 39 -13.05 2.92 6.01
C ASN A 39 -13.54 1.77 6.92
N SER A 40 -12.63 1.00 7.51
CA SER A 40 -12.91 -0.21 8.34
C SER A 40 -13.44 -1.43 7.59
N GLU A 41 -13.64 -1.35 6.28
CA GLU A 41 -14.00 -2.46 5.42
C GLU A 41 -12.75 -3.15 4.86
N ILE A 42 -12.88 -4.44 4.57
CA ILE A 42 -11.88 -5.23 3.85
C ILE A 42 -12.55 -5.73 2.57
N PHE A 43 -11.84 -5.63 1.45
CA PHE A 43 -12.28 -6.23 0.18
C PHE A 43 -11.22 -7.19 -0.32
N ASN A 44 -11.67 -8.20 -1.05
CA ASN A 44 -10.84 -9.26 -1.61
C ASN A 44 -9.96 -9.96 -0.55
N SER A 45 -10.51 -10.19 0.65
CA SER A 45 -9.80 -10.86 1.75
C SER A 45 -9.34 -12.27 1.37
N GLU A 46 -10.05 -12.92 0.45
CA GLU A 46 -9.72 -14.25 -0.09
C GLU A 46 -8.33 -14.34 -0.72
N TYR A 47 -7.77 -13.25 -1.25
CA TYR A 47 -6.40 -13.27 -1.79
C TYR A 47 -5.33 -13.36 -0.70
N LEU A 48 -5.62 -12.88 0.50
CA LEU A 48 -4.76 -13.11 1.65
C LEU A 48 -4.86 -14.58 2.10
N ASP A 49 -6.05 -15.17 2.04
CA ASP A 49 -6.29 -16.58 2.39
C ASP A 49 -5.54 -17.52 1.46
N ASP A 50 -5.63 -17.27 0.15
CA ASP A 50 -4.90 -18.02 -0.87
C ASP A 50 -3.38 -17.92 -0.66
N PHE A 51 -2.87 -16.71 -0.38
CA PHE A 51 -1.45 -16.53 -0.06
C PHE A 51 -1.02 -17.33 1.19
N VAL A 52 -1.81 -17.28 2.26
CA VAL A 52 -1.51 -18.02 3.51
C VAL A 52 -1.52 -19.53 3.24
N LYS A 53 -2.50 -20.02 2.48
CA LYS A 53 -2.60 -21.42 2.09
C LYS A 53 -1.40 -21.87 1.27
N ASP A 54 -1.03 -21.13 0.24
CA ASP A 54 0.09 -21.46 -0.63
C ASP A 54 1.44 -21.37 0.10
N PHE A 55 1.62 -20.34 0.94
CA PHE A 55 2.77 -20.21 1.84
C PHE A 55 2.95 -21.45 2.72
N ASN A 56 1.88 -21.91 3.37
CA ASN A 56 1.91 -23.09 4.23
C ASN A 56 2.23 -24.38 3.45
N ASN A 57 1.82 -24.44 2.19
CA ASN A 57 2.10 -25.56 1.28
C ASN A 57 3.45 -25.43 0.56
N LYS A 58 4.25 -24.39 0.86
CA LYS A 58 5.53 -24.08 0.21
C LYS A 58 5.41 -23.89 -1.30
N VAL A 59 4.28 -23.36 -1.76
CA VAL A 59 4.01 -23.02 -3.17
C VAL A 59 4.36 -21.56 -3.38
N GLU A 60 5.09 -21.24 -4.44
CA GLU A 60 5.38 -19.84 -4.79
C GLU A 60 4.08 -19.06 -4.99
N THR A 61 3.96 -17.92 -4.32
CA THR A 61 2.72 -17.14 -4.32
C THR A 61 3.01 -15.65 -4.04
N GLU A 62 2.07 -14.78 -4.40
CA GLU A 62 2.14 -13.36 -4.09
C GLU A 62 0.80 -12.79 -3.66
N VAL A 63 0.83 -11.79 -2.79
CA VAL A 63 -0.34 -10.97 -2.46
C VAL A 63 0.05 -9.51 -2.40
N LYS A 64 -0.87 -8.65 -2.84
CA LYS A 64 -0.76 -7.20 -2.81
C LYS A 64 -1.91 -6.64 -1.99
N LEU A 65 -1.58 -5.78 -1.03
CA LEU A 65 -2.54 -5.09 -0.18
C LEU A 65 -2.44 -3.60 -0.45
N ALA A 66 -3.58 -2.92 -0.49
CA ALA A 66 -3.67 -1.45 -0.50
C ALA A 66 -4.42 -1.02 0.76
N LYS A 67 -3.72 -0.33 1.67
CA LYS A 67 -4.31 0.20 2.90
C LYS A 67 -4.44 1.70 2.77
N TYR A 68 -5.67 2.18 2.79
CA TYR A 68 -5.95 3.59 2.63
C TYR A 68 -5.85 4.29 3.99
N THR A 69 -5.20 5.46 4.00
CA THR A 69 -5.23 6.38 5.15
C THR A 69 -6.63 6.97 5.31
N ASP A 70 -6.87 7.68 6.42
CA ASP A 70 -8.14 8.38 6.67
C ASP A 70 -8.39 9.50 5.63
N GLU A 71 -7.33 10.07 5.06
CA GLU A 71 -7.39 11.04 3.96
C GLU A 71 -7.64 10.37 2.59
N GLY A 72 -7.57 9.04 2.52
CA GLY A 72 -7.82 8.26 1.31
C GLY A 72 -6.60 8.04 0.42
N ASP A 73 -5.38 8.22 0.93
CA ASP A 73 -4.17 7.87 0.19
C ASP A 73 -3.77 6.40 0.43
N PRO A 74 -3.35 5.65 -0.62
CA PRO A 74 -2.97 4.26 -0.47
C PRO A 74 -1.52 4.11 0.01
N ILE A 75 -1.34 3.18 0.95
CA ILE A 75 -0.06 2.59 1.33
C ILE A 75 -0.08 1.14 0.84
N PHE A 76 0.88 0.77 0.00
CA PHE A 76 0.94 -0.57 -0.59
C PHE A 76 1.85 -1.48 0.23
N HIS A 77 1.39 -2.72 0.39
CA HIS A 77 2.17 -3.81 0.93
C HIS A 77 2.17 -4.96 -0.07
N SER A 78 3.31 -5.60 -0.30
CA SER A 78 3.38 -6.81 -1.13
C SER A 78 4.20 -7.87 -0.43
N LEU A 79 3.67 -9.09 -0.41
CA LEU A 79 4.38 -10.27 0.00
C LEU A 79 4.59 -11.15 -1.24
N VAL A 80 5.82 -11.57 -1.47
CA VAL A 80 6.16 -12.56 -2.50
C VAL A 80 6.87 -13.70 -1.78
N TYR A 81 6.31 -14.90 -1.82
CA TYR A 81 6.94 -16.09 -1.27
C TYR A 81 7.59 -16.90 -2.39
N ARG A 82 8.92 -17.05 -2.30
CA ARG A 82 9.75 -17.81 -3.24
C ARG A 82 11.02 -18.26 -2.51
N ASP A 83 11.61 -19.39 -2.93
CA ASP A 83 12.86 -19.91 -2.36
C ASP A 83 12.82 -20.03 -0.81
N ASN A 84 11.68 -20.46 -0.27
CA ASN A 84 11.41 -20.57 1.17
C ASN A 84 11.57 -19.26 1.96
N GLN A 85 11.44 -18.09 1.32
CA GLN A 85 11.48 -16.79 1.97
C GLN A 85 10.34 -15.89 1.49
N ILE A 86 9.90 -14.99 2.36
CA ILE A 86 8.97 -13.93 2.03
C ILE A 86 9.78 -12.67 1.73
N VAL A 87 9.67 -12.13 0.52
CA VAL A 87 10.10 -10.76 0.21
C VAL A 87 8.92 -9.84 0.50
N TYR A 88 9.09 -8.97 1.50
CA TYR A 88 8.12 -7.96 1.87
C TYR A 88 8.53 -6.59 1.34
N THR A 89 7.62 -5.91 0.65
CA THR A 89 7.76 -4.50 0.24
C THR A 89 6.70 -3.62 0.89
N TYR A 90 7.14 -2.54 1.52
CA TYR A 90 6.33 -1.41 1.98
C TYR A 90 6.52 -0.23 1.02
N ASP A 91 5.44 0.33 0.47
CA ASP A 91 5.50 1.46 -0.47
C ASP A 91 4.45 2.52 -0.10
N SER A 92 4.92 3.64 0.43
CA SER A 92 4.15 4.81 0.86
C SER A 92 4.33 6.01 -0.08
N ARG A 93 4.88 5.81 -1.28
CA ARG A 93 5.11 6.92 -2.24
C ARG A 93 3.81 7.59 -2.70
N SER A 94 2.68 6.92 -2.59
CA SER A 94 1.37 7.49 -2.91
C SER A 94 0.69 8.19 -1.74
N ASP A 95 1.22 8.10 -0.52
CA ASP A 95 0.72 8.82 0.67
C ASP A 95 1.25 10.25 0.68
N ASN A 96 0.41 11.24 0.40
CA ASN A 96 0.82 12.64 0.22
C ASN A 96 1.39 13.28 1.47
N ASN A 97 0.94 12.83 2.65
CA ASN A 97 1.39 13.35 3.94
C ASN A 97 2.45 12.45 4.62
N GLY A 98 2.68 11.26 4.06
CA GLY A 98 3.67 10.29 4.53
C GLY A 98 5.10 10.57 4.08
N LYS A 99 6.02 9.69 4.50
CA LYS A 99 7.46 9.81 4.23
C LYS A 99 7.88 9.51 2.79
N LYS A 100 6.95 9.11 1.92
CA LYS A 100 7.22 8.76 0.51
C LYS A 100 8.29 7.68 0.34
N GLU A 101 8.29 6.68 1.21
CA GLU A 101 9.31 5.63 1.26
C GLU A 101 8.89 4.40 0.45
N LYS A 102 9.87 3.75 -0.18
CA LYS A 102 9.76 2.36 -0.66
C LYS A 102 10.87 1.52 -0.03
N LEU A 103 10.47 0.58 0.82
CA LEU A 103 11.38 -0.22 1.65
C LEU A 103 11.07 -1.69 1.46
N ASN A 104 12.09 -2.55 1.60
CA ASN A 104 11.92 -3.98 1.51
C ASN A 104 12.75 -4.71 2.58
N THR A 105 12.33 -5.93 2.91
CA THR A 105 13.07 -6.88 3.72
C THR A 105 12.70 -8.29 3.30
N THR A 106 13.54 -9.26 3.60
CA THR A 106 13.15 -10.68 3.61
C THR A 106 12.71 -11.09 5.01
N CYS A 107 11.80 -12.05 5.09
CA CYS A 107 11.30 -12.66 6.32
C CYS A 107 11.12 -14.17 6.11
N SER A 108 11.26 -14.96 7.18
CA SER A 108 11.17 -16.42 7.09
C SER A 108 9.77 -16.98 7.38
N SER A 109 8.89 -16.19 7.99
CA SER A 109 7.60 -16.70 8.46
C SER A 109 6.50 -15.64 8.48
N LEU A 110 5.26 -16.12 8.44
CA LEU A 110 4.03 -15.39 8.66
C LEU A 110 3.28 -16.03 9.84
N ILE A 111 2.99 -15.25 10.87
CA ILE A 111 2.39 -15.73 12.13
C ILE A 111 1.03 -15.07 12.32
N ASN A 112 0.00 -15.85 12.66
CA ASN A 112 -1.30 -15.34 13.06
C ASN A 112 -1.36 -15.20 14.60
N LYS A 113 -1.74 -14.02 15.08
CA LYS A 113 -2.10 -13.76 16.49
C LYS A 113 -3.40 -12.99 16.52
N ASP A 114 -4.41 -13.54 17.18
CA ASP A 114 -5.72 -12.90 17.36
C ASP A 114 -6.33 -12.40 16.03
N ASN A 115 -6.31 -13.25 15.00
CA ASN A 115 -6.79 -12.98 13.64
C ASN A 115 -5.99 -11.89 12.88
N ILE A 116 -4.79 -11.55 13.34
CA ILE A 116 -3.89 -10.63 12.67
C ILE A 116 -2.61 -11.37 12.26
N TYR A 117 -2.26 -11.29 10.98
CA TYR A 117 -1.01 -11.80 10.44
C TYR A 117 0.13 -10.79 10.59
N TYR A 118 1.28 -11.29 11.03
CA TYR A 118 2.52 -10.57 11.22
C TYR A 118 3.67 -11.31 10.52
N LEU A 119 4.65 -10.56 10.01
CA LEU A 119 5.90 -11.15 9.54
C LEU A 119 6.84 -11.43 10.71
N SER A 120 7.61 -12.52 10.61
CA SER A 120 8.60 -12.91 11.61
C SER A 120 9.90 -13.40 10.94
N GLY A 121 10.99 -13.38 11.71
CA GLY A 121 12.32 -13.74 11.23
C GLY A 121 12.81 -12.83 10.10
N CYS A 122 12.52 -11.53 10.20
CA CYS A 122 12.89 -10.56 9.17
C CYS A 122 14.34 -10.09 9.30
N ALA A 123 15.03 -9.98 8.17
CA ALA A 123 16.40 -9.43 8.11
C ALA A 123 16.45 -7.98 8.63
N ASN A 124 15.45 -7.17 8.29
CA ASN A 124 15.19 -5.89 8.92
C ASN A 124 13.85 -5.94 9.68
N GLY A 125 13.94 -6.06 11.00
CA GLY A 125 12.78 -6.14 11.88
C GLY A 125 11.93 -4.86 11.92
N GLU A 126 12.51 -3.68 11.74
CA GLU A 126 11.77 -2.40 11.72
C GLU A 126 10.90 -2.29 10.46
N ILE A 127 11.41 -2.74 9.31
CA ILE A 127 10.62 -2.83 8.09
C ILE A 127 9.54 -3.89 8.26
N GLY A 128 9.91 -5.11 8.70
CA GLY A 128 8.96 -6.23 8.89
C GLY A 128 7.75 -5.88 9.78
N GLN A 129 7.98 -5.14 10.87
CA GLN A 129 6.93 -4.68 11.80
C GLN A 129 5.88 -3.75 11.16
N ARG A 130 6.15 -3.15 10.00
CA ARG A 130 5.15 -2.36 9.25
C ARG A 130 4.05 -3.24 8.65
N PHE A 131 4.27 -4.55 8.50
CA PHE A 131 3.24 -5.46 8.01
C PHE A 131 2.33 -5.93 9.15
N ARG A 132 1.03 -5.72 8.97
CA ARG A 132 -0.05 -6.29 9.76
C ARG A 132 -1.28 -6.44 8.87
N ALA A 133 -1.93 -7.59 8.85
CA ALA A 133 -3.11 -7.81 8.02
C ALA A 133 -4.12 -8.69 8.77
N ARG A 134 -5.36 -8.23 8.91
CA ARG A 134 -6.44 -9.05 9.48
C ARG A 134 -7.20 -9.78 8.37
N GLN A 135 -7.68 -10.98 8.66
CA GLN A 135 -8.80 -11.59 7.93
C GLN A 135 -10.11 -10.98 8.45
N GLU A 136 -11.20 -11.08 7.68
CA GLU A 136 -12.53 -10.56 8.07
C GLU A 136 -12.99 -11.07 9.44
#